data_AF-A0A6G0WV07-F1
#
_entry.id   AF-A0A6G0WV07-F1
#
_cell.length_a   1.000
_cell.length_b   1.000
_cell.length_c   1.000
_cell.angle_alpha   90.00
_cell.angle_beta   90.00
_cell.angle_gamma   90.00
#
_symmetry.space_group_name_H-M   'P 1'
#
loop_
_entity.id
_entity.type
_entity.pdbx_description
1 polymer ?
#
loop_
_entity_poly.entity_id
_entity_poly.type
_entity_poly.pdbx_seq_one_letter_code
_entity_poly.pdbx_strand_id
1 'polypeptide(L)'
;MSDTEDGLFGFGGMDVDALDDDADQVQRRFEEKERKQIQDIVDAYPNDEPKLIDALCLALGWFKPDFDGKSYRTIQEYVERDDLPPGDAVARIAEPIEALLATGKEEEASAYLWDLWYGFLHQAKRTPLAKQDKLVQLLKLLKARPDPPTKPIWSSLWNFDAAASEISNDTPSGRNRWTPMAEIHAHTNVSAFMAQLTYDDVMTHWYWSAIQALYEGLEKDNDASDLDRSVPAAAAWIRVLGLRLKKEKNLESASDQHRGRLGTGWGFWKTRFEEIGQHPGVNEETKRIATETVAVMHDLDRS
;
A
#
# COMPACT_ATOMS: atom_id res chain seq x y z
N MET A 1 -50.86 -45.23 37.15
CA MET A 1 -51.36 -44.11 36.32
C MET A 1 -51.01 -42.85 37.10
N SER A 2 -49.72 -42.51 37.20
CA SER A 2 -48.89 -41.75 36.22
C SER A 2 -49.25 -40.27 36.22
N ASP A 3 -48.89 -39.61 37.32
CA ASP A 3 -48.66 -38.17 37.36
C ASP A 3 -47.23 -37.92 36.91
N THR A 4 -47.07 -37.30 35.75
CA THR A 4 -45.80 -36.79 35.23
C THR A 4 -45.92 -35.28 35.17
N GLU A 5 -45.16 -34.60 36.03
CA GLU A 5 -45.00 -33.15 36.03
C GLU A 5 -44.21 -32.73 34.78
N ASP A 6 -44.88 -32.00 33.89
CA ASP A 6 -44.24 -31.27 32.79
C ASP A 6 -43.52 -30.03 33.34
N GLY A 7 -42.23 -30.18 33.60
CA GLY A 7 -41.30 -29.08 33.85
C GLY A 7 -41.05 -28.27 32.57
N LEU A 8 -41.93 -27.31 32.29
CA LEU A 8 -41.71 -26.26 31.28
C LEU A 8 -40.50 -25.40 31.67
N PHE A 9 -39.35 -25.65 31.02
CA PHE A 9 -38.22 -24.75 31.00
C PHE A 9 -38.64 -23.42 30.35
N GLY A 10 -38.92 -22.41 31.18
CA GLY A 10 -39.03 -21.03 30.74
C GLY A 10 -37.67 -20.52 30.31
N PHE A 11 -37.36 -20.60 29.01
CA PHE A 11 -36.37 -19.72 28.43
C PHE A 11 -36.94 -18.30 28.49
N GLY A 12 -36.60 -17.57 29.56
CA GLY A 12 -36.83 -16.14 29.63
C GLY A 12 -36.20 -15.51 28.40
N GLY A 13 -37.03 -14.80 27.61
CA GLY A 13 -36.58 -14.08 26.43
C GLY A 13 -35.44 -13.16 26.81
N MET A 14 -34.23 -13.53 26.43
CA MET A 14 -33.08 -12.64 26.51
C MET A 14 -33.35 -11.55 25.47
N ASP A 15 -33.49 -10.33 25.97
CA ASP A 15 -33.80 -9.16 25.17
C ASP A 15 -32.65 -8.93 24.18
N VAL A 16 -32.87 -9.29 22.93
CA VAL A 16 -31.84 -9.27 21.87
C VAL A 16 -31.33 -7.84 21.67
N ASP A 17 -32.21 -6.85 21.87
CA ASP A 17 -31.88 -5.43 21.77
C ASP A 17 -30.87 -4.98 22.85
N ALA A 18 -30.87 -5.59 24.03
CA ALA A 18 -29.91 -5.28 25.10
C ALA A 18 -28.50 -5.85 24.83
N LEU A 19 -28.40 -6.92 24.03
CA LEU A 19 -27.10 -7.49 23.62
C LEU A 19 -26.44 -6.66 22.51
N ASP A 20 -27.24 -6.09 21.61
CA ASP A 20 -26.76 -5.24 20.52
C ASP A 20 -26.25 -3.87 21.03
N ASP A 21 -26.94 -3.27 22.01
CA ASP A 21 -26.52 -2.01 22.65
C ASP A 21 -25.16 -2.12 23.38
N ASP A 22 -24.86 -3.31 23.94
CA ASP A 22 -23.57 -3.58 24.59
C ASP A 22 -22.45 -3.79 23.55
N ALA A 23 -22.73 -4.45 22.44
CA ALA A 23 -21.75 -4.66 21.36
C ALA A 23 -21.31 -3.33 20.73
N ASP A 24 -22.27 -2.45 20.44
CA ASP A 24 -22.00 -1.11 19.89
C ASP A 24 -21.16 -0.25 20.84
N GLN A 25 -21.46 -0.28 22.14
CA GLN A 25 -20.68 0.45 23.14
C GLN A 25 -19.25 -0.08 23.26
N VAL A 26 -19.09 -1.40 23.22
CA VAL A 26 -17.78 -2.05 23.25
C VAL A 26 -16.97 -1.64 22.02
N GLN A 27 -17.57 -1.69 20.83
CA GLN A 27 -16.93 -1.28 19.58
C GLN A 27 -16.48 0.19 19.63
N ARG A 28 -17.35 1.12 20.05
CA ARG A 28 -16.98 2.54 20.19
C ARG A 28 -15.82 2.77 21.15
N ARG A 29 -15.77 2.06 22.28
CA ARG A 29 -14.65 2.16 23.22
C ARG A 29 -13.33 1.65 22.62
N PHE A 30 -13.38 0.60 21.80
CA PHE A 30 -12.21 0.13 21.06
C PHE A 30 -11.74 1.16 20.04
N GLU A 31 -12.65 1.73 19.25
CA GLU A 31 -12.36 2.76 18.25
C GLU A 31 -11.80 4.04 18.89
N GLU A 32 -12.36 4.51 20.00
CA GLU A 32 -11.85 5.67 20.74
C GLU A 32 -10.45 5.42 21.30
N LYS A 33 -10.19 4.22 21.83
CA LYS A 33 -8.87 3.84 22.35
C LYS A 33 -7.85 3.77 21.22
N GLU A 34 -8.18 3.14 20.09
CA GLU A 34 -7.33 3.07 18.92
C GLU A 34 -7.04 4.47 18.37
N ARG A 35 -8.08 5.30 18.19
CA ARG A 35 -7.93 6.69 17.73
C ARG A 35 -7.00 7.48 18.63
N LYS A 36 -7.17 7.37 19.95
CA LYS A 36 -6.30 8.05 20.92
C LYS A 36 -4.85 7.57 20.79
N GLN A 37 -4.63 6.26 20.68
CA GLN A 37 -3.29 5.70 20.50
C GLN A 37 -2.62 6.22 19.22
N ILE A 38 -3.36 6.28 18.11
CA ILE A 38 -2.85 6.80 16.83
C ILE A 38 -2.55 8.30 16.97
N GLN A 39 -3.43 9.08 17.61
CA GLN A 39 -3.20 10.50 17.84
C GLN A 39 -1.96 10.74 18.71
N ASP A 40 -1.77 9.98 19.79
CA ASP A 40 -0.58 10.07 20.64
C ASP A 40 0.71 9.80 19.85
N ILE A 41 0.66 8.88 18.87
CA ILE A 41 1.78 8.60 17.95
C ILE A 41 2.02 9.78 17.00
N VAL A 42 0.96 10.35 16.39
CA VAL A 42 1.06 11.52 15.51
C VAL A 42 1.67 12.71 16.26
N ASP A 43 1.21 12.96 17.48
CA ASP A 43 1.69 14.07 18.32
C ASP A 43 3.14 13.88 18.77
N ALA A 44 3.64 12.64 18.85
CA ALA A 44 5.03 12.35 19.19
C ALA A 44 6.02 12.64 18.06
N TYR A 45 5.56 12.68 16.79
CA TYR A 45 6.41 12.86 15.60
C TYR A 45 5.90 13.95 14.65
N PRO A 46 5.66 15.19 15.12
CA PRO A 46 4.94 16.21 14.35
C PRO A 46 5.66 16.70 13.09
N ASN A 47 6.98 16.48 12.98
CA ASN A 47 7.81 16.94 11.87
C ASN A 47 8.76 15.85 11.33
N ASP A 48 8.56 14.59 11.73
CA ASP A 48 9.41 13.46 11.32
C ASP A 48 8.53 12.34 10.76
N GLU A 49 8.00 12.59 9.57
CA GLU A 49 7.06 11.69 8.91
C GLU A 49 7.63 10.27 8.70
N PRO A 50 8.92 10.06 8.34
CA PRO A 50 9.49 8.72 8.29
C PRO A 50 9.40 7.95 9.63
N LYS A 51 9.72 8.60 10.75
CA LYS A 51 9.56 7.96 12.08
C LYS A 51 8.11 7.78 12.47
N LEU A 52 7.24 8.71 12.08
CA LEU A 52 5.80 8.57 12.27
C LEU A 52 5.29 7.33 11.52
N ILE A 53 5.71 7.12 10.28
CA ILE A 53 5.38 5.92 9.48
C ILE A 53 5.89 4.65 10.16
N ASP A 54 7.11 4.65 10.71
CA ASP A 54 7.65 3.50 11.46
C ASP A 54 6.79 3.19 12.70
N ALA A 55 6.36 4.21 13.45
CA ALA A 55 5.52 4.05 14.64
C ALA A 55 4.10 3.60 14.29
N LEU A 56 3.49 4.17 13.24
CA LEU A 56 2.18 3.75 12.73
C LEU A 56 2.23 2.31 12.24
N CYS A 57 3.28 1.93 11.52
CA CYS A 57 3.48 0.57 11.04
C CYS A 57 3.41 -0.47 12.17
N LEU A 58 4.00 -0.16 13.34
CA LEU A 58 3.92 -1.03 14.53
C LEU A 58 2.53 -1.02 15.16
N ALA A 59 1.91 0.16 15.32
CA ALA A 59 0.61 0.29 15.97
C ALA A 59 -0.54 -0.32 15.15
N LEU A 60 -0.42 -0.26 13.82
CA LEU A 60 -1.44 -0.70 12.87
C LEU A 60 -1.25 -2.14 12.39
N GLY A 61 -0.12 -2.76 12.74
CA GLY A 61 0.20 -4.13 12.33
C GLY A 61 0.45 -4.26 10.83
N TRP A 62 1.02 -3.22 10.20
CA TRP A 62 1.38 -3.29 8.79
C TRP A 62 2.49 -4.30 8.54
N PHE A 63 2.55 -4.82 7.31
CA PHE A 63 3.68 -5.61 6.86
C PHE A 63 4.96 -4.76 6.89
N LYS A 64 6.01 -5.32 7.49
CA LYS A 64 7.24 -4.60 7.84
C LYS A 64 8.46 -5.50 7.83
N PRO A 65 9.65 -4.94 7.62
CA PRO A 65 10.89 -5.65 7.87
C PRO A 65 11.14 -5.85 9.37
N ASP A 66 12.16 -6.63 9.68
CA ASP A 66 12.95 -6.44 10.88
C ASP A 66 13.67 -5.09 10.79
N PHE A 67 13.29 -4.14 11.65
CA PHE A 67 13.92 -2.82 11.67
C PHE A 67 15.41 -2.87 12.07
N ASP A 68 15.84 -3.94 12.73
CA ASP A 68 17.23 -4.21 13.04
C ASP A 68 17.91 -5.12 12.00
N GLY A 69 17.15 -5.56 11.00
CA GLY A 69 17.58 -6.41 9.90
C GLY A 69 18.67 -5.75 9.05
N LYS A 70 19.69 -6.53 8.69
CA LYS A 70 20.84 -6.03 7.90
C LYS A 70 20.43 -5.50 6.53
N SER A 71 19.46 -6.17 5.90
CA SER A 71 18.93 -5.78 4.59
C SER A 71 18.26 -4.42 4.66
N TYR A 72 17.32 -4.24 5.59
CA TYR A 72 16.60 -2.98 5.74
C TYR A 72 17.52 -1.81 6.11
N ARG A 73 18.45 -2.01 7.04
CA ARG A 73 19.46 -0.98 7.37
C ARG A 73 20.32 -0.59 6.15
N THR A 74 20.72 -1.56 5.33
CA THR A 74 21.47 -1.28 4.10
C THR A 74 20.64 -0.49 3.09
N ILE A 75 19.35 -0.81 2.94
CA ILE A 75 18.41 -0.06 2.09
C ILE A 75 18.28 1.39 2.59
N GLN A 76 18.06 1.59 3.89
CA GLN A 76 17.98 2.92 4.50
C GLN A 76 19.27 3.71 4.28
N GLU A 77 20.43 3.13 4.60
CA GLU A 77 21.73 3.77 4.38
C GLU A 77 21.91 4.19 2.92
N TYR A 78 21.55 3.33 1.96
CA TYR A 78 21.69 3.64 0.54
C TYR A 78 20.76 4.76 0.06
N VAL A 79 19.51 4.77 0.54
CA VAL A 79 18.53 5.79 0.14
C VAL A 79 18.81 7.13 0.82
N GLU A 80 19.15 7.11 2.11
CA GLU A 80 19.29 8.31 2.94
C GLU A 80 20.70 8.93 2.88
N ARG A 81 21.73 8.17 2.47
CA ARG A 81 23.11 8.66 2.36
C ARG A 81 23.63 8.59 0.93
N ASP A 82 24.43 9.58 0.55
CA ASP A 82 25.03 9.66 -0.79
C ASP A 82 26.43 9.03 -0.88
N ASP A 83 26.94 8.49 0.22
CA ASP A 83 28.30 7.97 0.32
C ASP A 83 28.41 6.45 0.20
N LEU A 84 27.29 5.72 0.15
CA LEU A 84 27.29 4.26 -0.06
C LEU A 84 27.21 3.95 -1.56
N PRO A 85 28.26 3.39 -2.18
CA PRO A 85 28.22 3.04 -3.60
C PRO A 85 27.14 1.99 -3.88
N PRO A 86 26.45 2.05 -5.05
CA PRO A 86 25.39 1.09 -5.37
C PRO A 86 25.88 -0.36 -5.37
N GLY A 87 27.10 -0.62 -5.85
CA GLY A 87 27.69 -1.97 -5.82
C GLY A 87 27.88 -2.52 -4.41
N ASP A 88 28.29 -1.66 -3.47
CA ASP A 88 28.50 -2.04 -2.07
C ASP A 88 27.15 -2.32 -1.37
N ALA A 89 26.13 -1.51 -1.62
CA ALA A 89 24.78 -1.76 -1.12
C ALA A 89 24.23 -3.10 -1.62
N VAL A 90 24.38 -3.37 -2.93
CA VAL A 90 23.98 -4.62 -3.55
C VAL A 90 24.72 -5.81 -2.94
N ALA A 91 26.04 -5.72 -2.76
CA ALA A 91 26.84 -6.79 -2.17
C ALA A 91 26.43 -7.09 -0.71
N ARG A 92 26.24 -6.05 0.11
CA ARG A 92 25.79 -6.18 1.51
C ARG A 92 24.44 -6.87 1.64
N ILE A 93 23.55 -6.68 0.67
CA ILE A 93 22.24 -7.35 0.62
C ILE A 93 22.35 -8.78 0.09
N ALA A 94 23.01 -8.96 -1.05
CA ALA A 94 22.94 -10.21 -1.81
C ALA A 94 23.88 -11.31 -1.30
N GLU A 95 25.11 -10.97 -0.90
CA GLU A 95 26.12 -11.96 -0.52
C GLU A 95 25.69 -12.84 0.69
N PRO A 96 25.07 -12.30 1.76
CA PRO A 96 24.58 -13.13 2.85
C PRO A 96 23.53 -14.16 2.39
N ILE A 97 22.63 -13.77 1.49
CA ILE A 97 21.59 -14.65 0.94
C ILE A 97 22.24 -15.73 0.06
N GLU A 98 23.16 -15.34 -0.82
CA GLU A 98 23.88 -16.26 -1.70
C GLU A 98 24.73 -17.27 -0.91
N ALA A 99 25.37 -16.85 0.18
CA ALA A 99 26.13 -17.73 1.06
C ALA A 99 25.24 -18.77 1.77
N LEU A 100 24.04 -18.37 2.23
CA LEU A 100 23.07 -19.30 2.82
C LEU A 100 22.61 -20.33 1.78
N LEU A 101 22.31 -19.89 0.56
CA LEU A 101 21.91 -20.80 -0.53
C LEU A 101 23.03 -21.77 -0.93
N ALA A 102 24.27 -21.30 -1.01
CA ALA A 102 25.42 -22.13 -1.33
C ALA A 102 25.70 -23.22 -0.28
N THR A 103 25.27 -23.00 0.97
CA THR A 103 25.41 -23.96 2.08
C THR A 103 24.17 -24.82 2.30
N GLY A 104 23.15 -24.71 1.44
CA GLY A 104 21.90 -25.48 1.53
C GLY A 104 20.93 -24.99 2.62
N LYS A 105 21.15 -23.80 3.18
CA LYS A 105 20.30 -23.19 4.22
C LYS A 105 19.14 -22.40 3.59
N GLU A 106 18.29 -23.08 2.84
CA GLU A 106 17.25 -22.45 2.02
C GLU A 106 16.19 -21.72 2.84
N GLU A 107 15.80 -22.25 4.00
CA GLU A 107 14.81 -21.63 4.89
C GLU A 107 15.32 -20.32 5.48
N GLU A 108 16.58 -20.30 5.96
CA GLU A 108 17.24 -19.08 6.43
C GLU A 108 17.32 -18.03 5.30
N ALA A 109 17.71 -18.44 4.10
CA ALA A 109 17.76 -17.56 2.93
C ALA A 109 16.36 -17.01 2.56
N SER A 110 15.32 -17.84 2.66
CA SER A 110 13.94 -17.45 2.41
C SER A 110 13.48 -16.40 3.42
N ALA A 111 13.77 -16.57 4.71
CA ALA A 111 13.46 -15.56 5.73
C ALA A 111 14.15 -14.22 5.45
N TYR A 112 15.43 -14.25 5.04
CA TYR A 112 16.15 -13.04 4.62
C TYR A 112 15.55 -12.36 3.39
N LEU A 113 15.04 -13.14 2.43
CA LEU A 113 14.39 -12.59 1.23
C LEU A 113 13.05 -11.92 1.56
N TRP A 114 12.24 -12.53 2.43
CA TRP A 114 11.01 -11.90 2.92
C TRP A 114 11.29 -10.58 3.64
N ASP A 115 12.26 -10.59 4.56
CA ASP A 115 12.71 -9.38 5.24
C ASP A 115 13.19 -8.29 4.26
N LEU A 116 13.98 -8.69 3.26
CA LEU A 116 14.45 -7.80 2.19
C LEU A 116 13.28 -7.13 1.45
N TRP A 117 12.28 -7.91 1.03
CA TRP A 117 11.15 -7.40 0.26
C TRP A 117 10.26 -6.47 1.07
N TYR A 118 9.93 -6.82 2.31
CA TYR A 118 9.26 -5.88 3.20
C TYR A 118 10.11 -4.64 3.48
N GLY A 119 11.44 -4.78 3.52
CA GLY A 119 12.36 -3.66 3.64
C GLY A 119 12.26 -2.67 2.49
N PHE A 120 12.22 -3.14 1.24
CA PHE A 120 12.00 -2.28 0.07
C PHE A 120 10.64 -1.59 0.11
N LEU A 121 9.57 -2.35 0.40
CA LEU A 121 8.20 -1.85 0.39
C LEU A 121 7.96 -0.85 1.53
N HIS A 122 8.52 -1.10 2.71
CA HIS A 122 8.46 -0.18 3.83
C HIS A 122 9.32 1.07 3.61
N GLN A 123 10.52 0.94 3.03
CA GLN A 123 11.30 2.11 2.62
C GLN A 123 10.55 2.93 1.57
N ALA A 124 9.82 2.29 0.66
CA ALA A 124 8.98 2.98 -0.32
C ALA A 124 7.87 3.80 0.38
N LYS A 125 7.19 3.25 1.39
CA LYS A 125 6.21 4.02 2.21
C LYS A 125 6.83 5.29 2.79
N ARG A 126 8.05 5.21 3.32
CA ARG A 126 8.79 6.33 3.94
C ARG A 126 9.31 7.38 2.92
N THR A 127 9.43 7.02 1.65
CA THR A 127 10.16 7.82 0.66
C THR A 127 9.19 8.48 -0.33
N PRO A 128 9.05 9.82 -0.33
CA PRO A 128 8.20 10.51 -1.31
C PRO A 128 8.62 10.23 -2.75
N LEU A 129 7.66 10.19 -3.68
CA LEU A 129 7.88 9.90 -5.11
C LEU A 129 9.12 10.58 -5.71
N ALA A 130 9.30 11.89 -5.44
CA ALA A 130 10.42 12.67 -5.97
C ALA A 130 11.82 12.23 -5.48
N LYS A 131 11.90 11.29 -4.54
CA LYS A 131 13.15 10.77 -3.95
C LYS A 131 13.30 9.26 -4.10
N GLN A 132 12.42 8.60 -4.86
CA GLN A 132 12.41 7.14 -4.98
C GLN A 132 13.44 6.58 -5.99
N ASP A 133 14.10 7.43 -6.79
CA ASP A 133 15.03 7.01 -7.84
C ASP A 133 16.11 6.04 -7.34
N LYS A 134 16.72 6.32 -6.17
CA LYS A 134 17.73 5.44 -5.57
C LYS A 134 17.11 4.08 -5.23
N LEU A 135 15.93 4.04 -4.64
CA LEU A 135 15.27 2.79 -4.27
C LEU A 135 14.96 1.92 -5.51
N VAL A 136 14.44 2.54 -6.57
CA VAL A 136 14.19 1.87 -7.86
C VAL A 136 15.49 1.36 -8.48
N GLN A 137 16.55 2.19 -8.47
CA GLN A 137 17.86 1.81 -8.99
C GLN A 137 18.45 0.61 -8.23
N LEU A 138 18.36 0.59 -6.90
CA LEU A 138 18.89 -0.51 -6.10
C LEU A 138 18.19 -1.84 -6.44
N LEU A 139 16.86 -1.82 -6.61
CA LEU A 139 16.11 -3.01 -7.00
C LEU A 139 16.45 -3.47 -8.43
N LYS A 140 16.64 -2.54 -9.38
CA LYS A 140 17.12 -2.87 -10.73
C LYS A 140 18.49 -3.54 -10.70
N LEU A 141 19.41 -3.03 -9.88
CA LEU A 141 20.75 -3.60 -9.74
C LEU A 141 20.72 -4.98 -9.11
N LEU A 142 19.87 -5.21 -8.10
CA LEU A 142 19.62 -6.54 -7.56
C LEU A 142 19.06 -7.47 -8.63
N LYS A 143 18.04 -7.05 -9.39
CA LYS A 143 17.44 -7.85 -10.47
C LYS A 143 18.44 -8.26 -11.56
N ALA A 144 19.42 -7.40 -11.84
CA ALA A 144 20.46 -7.65 -12.84
C ALA A 144 21.58 -8.59 -12.35
N ARG A 145 21.59 -9.00 -11.08
CA ARG A 145 22.60 -9.93 -10.56
C ARG A 145 22.45 -11.32 -11.19
N PRO A 146 23.58 -12.06 -11.34
CA PRO A 146 23.53 -13.47 -11.71
C PRO A 146 22.78 -14.27 -10.65
N ASP A 147 21.82 -15.08 -11.09
CA ASP A 147 21.10 -15.98 -10.18
C ASP A 147 22.02 -17.05 -9.57
N PRO A 148 21.76 -17.45 -8.32
CA PRO A 148 22.41 -18.63 -7.76
C PRO A 148 21.99 -19.89 -8.57
N PRO A 149 22.88 -20.89 -8.73
CA PRO A 149 22.61 -22.06 -9.58
C PRO A 149 21.36 -22.88 -9.19
N THR A 150 20.90 -22.74 -7.95
CA THR A 150 19.80 -23.52 -7.39
C THR A 150 18.42 -22.95 -7.74
N LYS A 151 18.30 -21.63 -7.94
CA LYS A 151 17.00 -20.98 -8.21
C LYS A 151 17.17 -19.54 -8.73
N PRO A 152 16.26 -19.07 -9.62
CA PRO A 152 16.30 -17.72 -10.15
C PRO A 152 15.79 -16.71 -9.12
N ILE A 153 16.60 -16.29 -8.16
CA ILE A 153 16.20 -15.34 -7.11
C ILE A 153 16.16 -13.91 -7.61
N TRP A 154 17.23 -13.48 -8.27
CA TRP A 154 17.47 -12.09 -8.62
C TRP A 154 16.73 -11.70 -9.88
N SER A 155 16.88 -12.48 -10.96
CA SER A 155 16.24 -12.16 -12.24
C SER A 155 14.71 -12.15 -12.12
N SER A 156 14.15 -13.04 -11.30
CA SER A 156 12.71 -13.12 -11.04
C SER A 156 12.22 -12.22 -9.91
N LEU A 157 13.12 -11.70 -9.06
CA LEU A 157 12.78 -11.08 -7.78
C LEU A 157 11.86 -11.98 -6.95
N TRP A 158 12.30 -13.23 -6.75
CA TRP A 158 11.49 -14.29 -6.15
C TRP A 158 10.80 -13.85 -4.85
N ASN A 159 9.48 -14.04 -4.77
CA ASN A 159 8.56 -13.62 -3.70
C ASN A 159 8.32 -12.11 -3.51
N PHE A 160 8.95 -11.25 -4.30
CA PHE A 160 8.70 -9.80 -4.20
C PHE A 160 7.23 -9.47 -4.52
N ASP A 161 6.62 -10.15 -5.48
CA ASP A 161 5.19 -9.99 -5.82
C ASP A 161 4.24 -10.39 -4.71
N ALA A 162 4.58 -11.47 -4.00
CA ALA A 162 3.80 -11.93 -2.87
C ALA A 162 3.85 -10.89 -1.75
N ALA A 163 5.04 -10.37 -1.42
CA ALA A 163 5.21 -9.30 -0.44
C ALA A 163 4.49 -8.00 -0.86
N ALA A 164 4.56 -7.62 -2.14
CA ALA A 164 3.85 -6.44 -2.66
C ALA A 164 2.33 -6.60 -2.59
N SER A 165 1.82 -7.80 -2.89
CA SER A 165 0.40 -8.12 -2.77
C SER A 165 -0.08 -8.02 -1.33
N GLU A 166 0.72 -8.49 -0.37
CA GLU A 166 0.41 -8.42 1.06
C GLU A 166 0.34 -6.99 1.59
N ILE A 167 1.25 -6.11 1.16
CA ILE A 167 1.25 -4.68 1.53
C ILE A 167 -0.04 -3.97 1.05
N SER A 168 -0.77 -4.53 0.08
CA SER A 168 -2.09 -4.01 -0.30
C SER A 168 -3.11 -4.11 0.84
N ASN A 169 -2.89 -4.97 1.83
CA ASN A 169 -3.70 -5.02 3.05
C ASN A 169 -3.41 -3.86 4.02
N ASP A 170 -2.32 -3.11 3.82
CA ASP A 170 -1.96 -1.92 4.60
C ASP A 170 -2.61 -0.64 4.05
N THR A 171 -3.56 -0.77 3.11
CA THR A 171 -4.27 0.37 2.53
C THR A 171 -4.99 1.16 3.63
N PRO A 172 -4.97 2.51 3.59
CA PRO A 172 -5.64 3.37 4.56
C PRO A 172 -7.08 2.93 4.77
N SER A 173 -7.34 2.34 5.93
CA SER A 173 -8.47 1.41 6.00
C SER A 173 -9.83 2.12 5.91
N GLY A 174 -10.76 1.48 5.20
CA GLY A 174 -12.21 1.75 5.17
C GLY A 174 -12.93 1.54 6.51
N ARG A 175 -12.23 1.20 7.60
CA ARG A 175 -12.80 0.64 8.84
C ARG A 175 -13.53 1.67 9.72
N ASN A 176 -14.18 2.67 9.12
CA ASN A 176 -14.85 3.78 9.81
C ASN A 176 -13.97 4.51 10.83
N ARG A 177 -12.64 4.38 10.72
CA ARG A 177 -11.70 5.00 11.63
C ARG A 177 -11.13 6.27 11.03
N TRP A 178 -10.80 7.21 11.90
CA TRP A 178 -9.98 8.34 11.51
C TRP A 178 -8.61 7.85 11.00
N THR A 179 -8.19 8.37 9.84
CA THR A 179 -6.93 8.00 9.19
C THR A 179 -5.96 9.17 9.25
N PRO A 180 -4.77 9.01 9.86
CA PRO A 180 -3.76 10.06 9.87
C PRO A 180 -3.17 10.29 8.48
N MET A 181 -2.80 11.53 8.17
CA MET A 181 -2.30 11.88 6.83
C MET A 181 -1.04 11.08 6.43
N ALA A 182 -0.16 10.78 7.39
CA ALA A 182 1.03 9.96 7.14
C ALA A 182 0.71 8.53 6.65
N GLU A 183 -0.45 7.96 7.01
CA GLU A 183 -0.91 6.67 6.48
C GLU A 183 -1.33 6.79 5.00
N ILE A 184 -2.01 7.88 4.64
CA ILE A 184 -2.38 8.20 3.25
C ILE A 184 -1.11 8.43 2.41
N HIS A 185 -0.14 9.17 2.93
CA HIS A 185 1.15 9.40 2.27
C HIS A 185 1.95 8.11 2.10
N ALA A 186 2.02 7.26 3.13
CA ALA A 186 2.69 5.97 3.06
C ALA A 186 2.13 5.11 1.92
N HIS A 187 0.81 5.03 1.81
CA HIS A 187 0.14 4.28 0.75
C HIS A 187 0.33 4.90 -0.64
N THR A 188 0.30 6.23 -0.72
CA THR A 188 0.59 6.98 -1.96
C THR A 188 2.01 6.72 -2.43
N ASN A 189 2.98 6.76 -1.52
CA ASN A 189 4.39 6.58 -1.84
C ASN A 189 4.67 5.16 -2.32
N VAL A 190 4.15 4.11 -1.66
CA VAL A 190 4.34 2.73 -2.14
C VAL A 190 3.63 2.50 -3.47
N SER A 191 2.46 3.13 -3.71
CA SER A 191 1.79 3.10 -5.01
C SER A 191 2.65 3.74 -6.11
N ALA A 192 3.27 4.88 -5.83
CA ALA A 192 4.17 5.54 -6.76
C ALA A 192 5.43 4.69 -7.06
N PHE A 193 5.98 4.02 -6.06
CA PHE A 193 7.11 3.11 -6.23
C PHE A 193 6.73 1.92 -7.12
N MET A 194 5.58 1.30 -6.86
CA MET A 194 5.08 0.20 -7.68
C MET A 194 4.82 0.62 -9.13
N ALA A 195 4.30 1.84 -9.32
CA ALA A 195 4.11 2.42 -10.64
C ALA A 195 5.45 2.61 -11.38
N GLN A 196 6.51 3.04 -10.69
CA GLN A 196 7.85 3.19 -11.30
C GLN A 196 8.44 1.85 -11.70
N LEU A 197 8.34 0.84 -10.84
CA LEU A 197 8.81 -0.51 -11.17
C LEU A 197 8.05 -1.11 -12.36
N THR A 198 6.77 -0.77 -12.51
CA THR A 198 5.94 -1.15 -13.66
C THR A 198 6.34 -0.40 -14.93
N TYR A 199 6.56 0.90 -14.82
CA TYR A 199 6.99 1.75 -15.93
C TYR A 199 8.36 1.33 -16.48
N ASP A 200 9.25 0.88 -15.61
CA ASP A 200 10.61 0.46 -15.96
C ASP A 200 10.73 -1.02 -16.33
N ASP A 201 9.60 -1.74 -16.43
CA ASP A 201 9.54 -3.18 -16.73
C ASP A 201 10.37 -4.04 -15.76
N VAL A 202 10.60 -3.54 -14.54
CA VAL A 202 11.20 -4.32 -13.44
C VAL A 202 10.21 -5.38 -12.99
N MET A 203 8.93 -4.99 -12.88
CA MET A 203 7.78 -5.82 -12.54
C MET A 203 6.65 -5.55 -13.54
N THR A 204 6.14 -6.55 -14.25
CA THR A 204 5.27 -6.29 -15.44
C THR A 204 3.78 -6.56 -15.22
N HIS A 205 3.37 -7.15 -14.09
CA HIS A 205 1.98 -7.61 -13.89
C HIS A 205 1.19 -6.79 -12.87
N TRP A 206 1.69 -5.62 -12.45
CA TRP A 206 1.02 -4.75 -11.48
C TRP A 206 0.05 -3.74 -12.10
N TYR A 207 -0.28 -3.89 -13.38
CA TYR A 207 -1.39 -3.16 -14.00
C TYR A 207 -2.70 -3.36 -13.24
N TRP A 208 -2.88 -4.54 -12.64
CA TRP A 208 -4.05 -4.80 -11.78
C TRP A 208 -4.09 -3.88 -10.56
N SER A 209 -2.96 -3.66 -9.88
CA SER A 209 -2.87 -2.74 -8.74
C SER A 209 -3.18 -1.30 -9.14
N ALA A 210 -2.75 -0.88 -10.35
CA ALA A 210 -3.11 0.42 -10.90
C ALA A 210 -4.63 0.55 -11.11
N ILE A 211 -5.26 -0.48 -11.70
CA ILE A 211 -6.71 -0.52 -11.91
C ILE A 211 -7.47 -0.54 -10.58
N GLN A 212 -7.03 -1.33 -9.61
CA GLN A 212 -7.61 -1.35 -8.28
C GLN A 212 -7.56 0.05 -7.65
N ALA A 213 -6.40 0.73 -7.68
CA ALA A 213 -6.28 2.08 -7.12
C ALA A 213 -7.20 3.11 -7.83
N LEU A 214 -7.29 3.03 -9.16
CA LEU A 214 -8.20 3.89 -9.95
C LEU A 214 -9.67 3.61 -9.64
N TYR A 215 -10.04 2.33 -9.50
CA TYR A 215 -11.38 1.93 -9.12
C TYR A 215 -11.75 2.44 -7.73
N GLU A 216 -10.89 2.19 -6.74
CA GLU A 216 -11.06 2.64 -5.36
C GLU A 216 -11.15 4.17 -5.28
N GLY A 217 -10.33 4.91 -6.05
CA GLY A 217 -10.28 6.38 -5.99
C GLY A 217 -11.32 7.12 -6.81
N LEU A 218 -11.76 6.56 -7.94
CA LEU A 218 -12.49 7.30 -8.97
C LEU A 218 -13.83 6.68 -9.34
N GLU A 219 -13.98 5.36 -9.25
CA GLU A 219 -15.16 4.63 -9.75
C GLU A 219 -16.14 4.25 -8.63
N LYS A 220 -15.69 4.11 -7.38
CA LYS A 220 -16.58 3.90 -6.25
C LYS A 220 -17.38 5.16 -5.90
N ASP A 221 -18.58 4.94 -5.37
CA ASP A 221 -19.35 5.99 -4.70
C ASP A 221 -18.71 6.25 -3.34
N ASN A 222 -17.83 7.24 -3.31
CA ASN A 222 -16.97 7.57 -2.18
C ASN A 222 -17.48 8.83 -1.50
N ASP A 223 -17.50 8.84 -0.17
CA ASP A 223 -17.63 10.08 0.56
C ASP A 223 -16.32 10.89 0.54
N ALA A 224 -16.34 12.10 1.09
CA ALA A 224 -15.16 12.96 1.09
C ALA A 224 -13.93 12.32 1.78
N SER A 225 -14.15 11.54 2.83
CA SER A 225 -13.08 10.87 3.57
C SER A 225 -12.52 9.67 2.81
N ASP A 226 -13.36 8.93 2.08
CA ASP A 226 -12.94 7.87 1.16
C ASP A 226 -12.07 8.45 0.04
N LEU A 227 -12.49 9.59 -0.54
CA LEU A 227 -11.74 10.29 -1.57
C LEU A 227 -10.36 10.74 -1.06
N ASP A 228 -10.29 11.33 0.13
CA ASP A 228 -9.02 11.76 0.73
C ASP A 228 -8.01 10.61 0.89
N ARG A 229 -8.49 9.39 1.16
CA ARG A 229 -7.64 8.21 1.33
C ARG A 229 -7.16 7.59 0.01
N SER A 230 -8.03 7.58 -1.00
CA SER A 230 -7.86 6.74 -2.19
C SER A 230 -7.34 7.51 -3.42
N VAL A 231 -7.75 8.77 -3.58
CA VAL A 231 -7.40 9.62 -4.73
C VAL A 231 -5.89 9.86 -4.85
N PRO A 232 -5.12 10.08 -3.76
CA PRO A 232 -3.67 10.24 -3.87
C PRO A 232 -2.93 9.05 -4.50
N ALA A 233 -3.31 7.82 -4.14
CA ALA A 233 -2.73 6.61 -4.74
C ALA A 233 -3.10 6.47 -6.22
N ALA A 234 -4.36 6.70 -6.58
CA ALA A 234 -4.81 6.72 -7.98
C ALA A 234 -4.03 7.76 -8.81
N ALA A 235 -3.84 8.96 -8.26
CA ALA A 235 -3.06 10.02 -8.89
C ALA A 235 -1.58 9.62 -9.08
N ALA A 236 -0.97 8.95 -8.12
CA ALA A 236 0.41 8.46 -8.25
C ALA A 236 0.57 7.51 -9.46
N TRP A 237 -0.37 6.58 -9.66
CA TRP A 237 -0.37 5.69 -10.82
C TRP A 237 -0.52 6.44 -12.14
N ILE A 238 -1.41 7.44 -12.23
CA ILE A 238 -1.56 8.26 -13.44
C ILE A 238 -0.30 9.07 -13.73
N ARG A 239 0.32 9.66 -12.71
CA ARG A 239 1.51 10.49 -12.86
C ARG A 239 2.70 9.71 -13.42
N VAL A 240 2.86 8.45 -12.99
CA VAL A 240 4.00 7.62 -13.41
C VAL A 240 3.68 6.77 -14.64
N LEU A 241 2.51 6.14 -14.67
CA LEU A 241 2.15 5.12 -15.67
C LEU A 241 1.11 5.60 -16.70
N GLY A 242 0.63 6.85 -16.59
CA GLY A 242 -0.53 7.36 -17.34
C GLY A 242 -0.45 7.16 -18.85
N LEU A 243 0.72 7.36 -19.48
CA LEU A 243 0.88 7.14 -20.92
C LEU A 243 0.69 5.67 -21.32
N ARG A 244 1.18 4.73 -20.50
CA ARG A 244 1.00 3.29 -20.74
C ARG A 244 -0.46 2.89 -20.49
N LEU A 245 -1.04 3.37 -19.38
CA LEU A 245 -2.46 3.12 -19.05
C LEU A 245 -3.39 3.62 -20.15
N LYS A 246 -3.16 4.82 -20.69
CA LYS A 246 -3.95 5.37 -21.80
C LYS A 246 -3.91 4.49 -23.07
N LYS A 247 -2.78 3.84 -23.35
CA LYS A 247 -2.59 3.01 -24.56
C LYS A 247 -3.08 1.58 -24.39
N GLU A 248 -3.24 1.12 -23.15
CA GLU A 248 -3.56 -0.27 -22.84
C GLU A 248 -5.05 -0.53 -23.09
N LYS A 249 -5.35 -1.15 -24.23
CA LYS A 249 -6.71 -1.51 -24.64
C LYS A 249 -7.34 -2.58 -23.75
N ASN A 250 -6.53 -3.42 -23.10
CA ASN A 250 -7.05 -4.47 -22.22
C ASN A 250 -7.64 -3.92 -20.90
N LEU A 251 -7.33 -2.67 -20.52
CA LEU A 251 -7.94 -2.05 -19.33
C LEU A 251 -9.45 -1.89 -19.49
N GLU A 252 -9.93 -1.66 -20.72
CA GLU A 252 -11.36 -1.62 -21.03
C GLU A 252 -12.04 -2.95 -20.67
N SER A 253 -11.38 -4.09 -20.95
CA SER A 253 -11.91 -5.43 -20.64
C SER A 253 -11.73 -5.88 -19.18
N ALA A 254 -10.70 -5.40 -18.48
CA ALA A 254 -10.52 -5.65 -17.05
C ALA A 254 -11.54 -4.88 -16.20
N SER A 255 -11.96 -3.69 -16.68
CA SER A 255 -13.02 -2.90 -16.08
C SER A 255 -14.41 -3.55 -16.17
N ASP A 256 -14.64 -4.41 -17.18
CA ASP A 256 -15.92 -5.12 -17.35
C ASP A 256 -16.23 -6.11 -16.22
N GLN A 257 -15.23 -6.61 -15.48
CA GLN A 257 -15.43 -7.48 -14.32
C GLN A 257 -15.90 -6.71 -13.06
N HIS A 258 -15.71 -5.40 -12.99
CA HIS A 258 -16.09 -4.54 -11.85
C HIS A 258 -17.37 -3.73 -12.10
N ARG A 259 -18.24 -4.17 -13.02
CA ARG A 259 -19.42 -3.41 -13.47
C ARG A 259 -20.33 -2.90 -12.35
N GLY A 260 -20.30 -1.57 -12.19
CA GLY A 260 -21.25 -0.76 -11.43
C GLY A 260 -21.33 0.67 -11.95
N ARG A 261 -22.18 0.91 -12.97
CA ARG A 261 -22.80 2.20 -13.36
C ARG A 261 -21.97 3.38 -13.89
N LEU A 262 -20.65 3.46 -13.73
CA LEU A 262 -19.89 4.62 -14.19
C LEU A 262 -19.00 4.23 -15.38
N GLY A 263 -18.92 5.11 -16.39
CA GLY A 263 -18.12 4.84 -17.61
C GLY A 263 -16.69 4.46 -17.26
N THR A 264 -16.02 3.66 -18.07
CA THR A 264 -14.66 3.18 -17.76
C THR A 264 -13.63 3.77 -18.72
N GLY A 265 -12.43 4.01 -18.20
CA GLY A 265 -11.26 4.42 -19.00
C GLY A 265 -10.87 5.88 -18.89
N TRP A 266 -9.86 6.26 -19.70
CA TRP A 266 -9.09 7.50 -19.55
C TRP A 266 -9.94 8.78 -19.45
N GLY A 267 -10.94 8.93 -20.32
CA GLY A 267 -11.81 10.11 -20.33
C GLY A 267 -12.66 10.21 -19.07
N PHE A 268 -13.18 9.07 -18.58
CA PHE A 268 -13.94 9.03 -17.34
C PHE A 268 -13.07 9.38 -16.13
N TRP A 269 -11.89 8.77 -15.99
CA TRP A 269 -10.98 9.05 -14.89
C TRP A 269 -10.59 10.54 -14.83
N LYS A 270 -10.35 11.16 -15.99
CA LYS A 270 -10.09 12.61 -16.07
C LYS A 270 -11.26 13.41 -15.50
N THR A 271 -12.49 13.16 -15.97
CA THR A 271 -13.69 13.84 -15.46
C THR A 271 -13.85 13.66 -13.95
N ARG A 272 -13.58 12.46 -13.41
CA ARG A 272 -13.67 12.21 -11.97
C ARG A 272 -12.65 13.03 -11.18
N PHE A 273 -11.40 13.12 -11.61
CA PHE A 273 -10.43 14.00 -10.95
C PHE A 273 -10.86 15.49 -11.02
N GLU A 274 -11.45 15.95 -12.12
CA GLU A 274 -12.00 17.31 -12.22
C GLU A 274 -13.11 17.56 -11.18
N GLU A 275 -14.05 16.63 -11.07
CA GLU A 275 -15.15 16.69 -10.09
C GLU A 275 -14.62 16.67 -8.65
N ILE A 276 -13.66 15.79 -8.35
CA ILE A 276 -13.03 15.69 -7.02
C ILE A 276 -12.30 16.99 -6.66
N GLY A 277 -11.62 17.64 -7.63
CA GLY A 277 -10.96 18.93 -7.43
C GLY A 277 -11.91 20.05 -6.97
N GLN A 278 -13.22 19.89 -7.17
CA GLN A 278 -14.26 20.84 -6.76
C GLN A 278 -15.18 20.28 -5.66
N HIS A 279 -14.94 19.05 -5.17
CA HIS A 279 -15.88 18.37 -4.30
C HIS A 279 -15.92 19.00 -2.88
N PRO A 280 -17.10 19.34 -2.35
CA PRO A 280 -17.21 19.89 -1.01
C PRO A 280 -16.81 18.86 0.05
N GLY A 281 -16.11 19.30 1.10
CA GLY A 281 -15.70 18.43 2.21
C GLY A 281 -14.44 17.60 1.99
N VAL A 282 -13.96 17.46 0.75
CA VAL A 282 -12.65 16.85 0.45
C VAL A 282 -11.52 17.79 0.91
N ASN A 283 -10.44 17.25 1.45
CA ASN A 283 -9.30 18.04 1.90
C ASN A 283 -8.63 18.80 0.75
N GLU A 284 -8.08 19.98 1.04
CA GLU A 284 -7.44 20.85 0.05
C GLU A 284 -6.23 20.18 -0.64
N GLU A 285 -5.50 19.33 0.09
CA GLU A 285 -4.42 18.55 -0.50
C GLU A 285 -4.91 17.57 -1.57
N THR A 286 -5.98 16.83 -1.29
CA THR A 286 -6.60 15.89 -2.25
C THR A 286 -7.14 16.63 -3.47
N LYS A 287 -7.82 17.77 -3.28
CA LYS A 287 -8.29 18.61 -4.39
C LYS A 287 -7.14 19.10 -5.27
N ARG A 288 -6.05 19.55 -4.64
CA ARG A 288 -4.84 19.97 -5.35
C ARG A 288 -4.24 18.81 -6.13
N ILE A 289 -4.09 17.64 -5.52
CA ILE A 289 -3.56 16.43 -6.18
C ILE A 289 -4.42 16.06 -7.38
N ALA A 290 -5.75 16.08 -7.25
CA ALA A 290 -6.69 15.80 -8.33
C ALA A 290 -6.53 16.80 -9.48
N THR A 291 -6.51 18.10 -9.18
CA THR A 291 -6.33 19.18 -10.16
C THR A 291 -5.00 19.07 -10.91
N GLU A 292 -3.90 18.84 -10.20
CA GLU A 292 -2.58 18.61 -10.80
C GLU A 292 -2.58 17.37 -11.70
N THR A 293 -3.32 16.32 -11.31
CA THR A 293 -3.41 15.08 -12.09
C THR A 293 -4.19 15.28 -13.38
N VAL A 294 -5.26 16.09 -13.36
CA VAL A 294 -5.97 16.51 -14.59
C VAL A 294 -5.03 17.22 -15.56
N ALA A 295 -4.18 18.14 -15.06
CA ALA A 295 -3.19 18.83 -15.88
C ALA A 295 -2.22 17.84 -16.53
N VAL A 296 -1.68 16.87 -15.76
CA VAL A 296 -0.84 15.79 -16.28
C VAL A 296 -1.57 15.00 -17.36
N MET A 297 -2.83 14.63 -17.14
CA MET A 297 -3.61 13.90 -18.14
C MET A 297 -3.86 14.72 -19.42
N HIS A 298 -3.98 16.06 -19.34
CA HIS A 298 -4.05 16.92 -20.53
C HIS A 298 -2.72 17.02 -21.29
N ASP A 299 -1.59 16.99 -20.60
CA ASP A 299 -0.27 16.95 -21.24
C ASP A 299 -0.08 15.61 -21.96
N LEU A 300 -0.49 14.51 -21.34
CA LEU A 300 -0.49 13.16 -21.93
C LEU A 300 -1.49 13.02 -23.10
N ASP A 301 -2.51 13.87 -23.18
CA ASP A 301 -3.40 13.94 -24.35
C ASP A 301 -2.78 14.59 -25.58
N ARG A 302 -1.73 15.39 -25.37
CA ARG A 302 -1.00 16.08 -26.43
C ARG A 302 0.25 15.34 -26.90
N SER A 303 0.68 14.32 -26.14
CA SER A 303 1.88 13.51 -26.40
C SER A 303 1.58 12.30 -27.28
#